data_AF-A0A529FMN1-F1
#
_entry.id   AF-A0A529FMN1-F1
#
_cell.length_a   1.000
_cell.length_b   1.000
_cell.length_c   1.000
_cell.angle_alpha   90.00
_cell.angle_beta   90.00
_cell.angle_gamma   90.00
#
_symmetry.space_group_name_H-M   'P 1'
#
loop_
_entity.id
_entity.type
_entity.pdbx_description
1 polymer ?
#
loop_
_entity_poly.entity_id
_entity_poly.type
_entity_poly.pdbx_seq_one_letter_code
_entity_poly.pdbx_strand_id
1 'polypeptide(L)'
;VRTDPDHPMRAEFDRFAKTFIERLRTSKQYARRAEQLKRDFLARPEMKALAGDMWESLRQFIEQDARAENSLIRAHLANMFVEVGRHLASDARIRADMNQGFVVALSSFVESQKSGVSKFIADQVKRWDLGQLTRLIEMNIGKDLQYIRFNGMVIGGLAGIVLYTAERLFLVN
;
A
#
# COMPACT_ATOMS: atom_id res chain seq x y z
N VAL A 1 -60.82 -11.87 -16.11
CA VAL A 1 -59.49 -11.43 -15.59
C VAL A 1 -58.35 -12.38 -15.93
N ARG A 2 -58.41 -13.69 -15.60
CA ARG A 2 -57.28 -14.63 -15.80
C ARG A 2 -57.03 -15.06 -17.26
N THR A 3 -57.92 -14.72 -18.18
CA THR A 3 -57.94 -15.20 -19.57
C THR A 3 -58.09 -14.10 -20.62
N ASP A 4 -58.09 -12.82 -20.23
CA ASP A 4 -58.28 -11.69 -21.16
C ASP A 4 -57.08 -10.72 -21.08
N PRO A 5 -56.22 -10.64 -22.12
CA PRO A 5 -55.04 -9.79 -22.15
C PRO A 5 -55.33 -8.30 -22.02
N ASP A 6 -56.47 -7.83 -22.56
CA ASP A 6 -56.87 -6.41 -22.63
C ASP A 6 -57.83 -5.99 -21.51
N HIS A 7 -57.89 -6.77 -20.43
CA HIS A 7 -58.80 -6.49 -19.33
C HIS A 7 -58.49 -5.11 -18.70
N PRO A 8 -59.47 -4.19 -18.57
CA PRO A 8 -59.24 -2.81 -18.13
C PRO A 8 -58.58 -2.69 -16.75
N MET A 9 -58.86 -3.63 -15.83
CA MET A 9 -58.18 -3.73 -14.53
C MET A 9 -56.67 -3.99 -14.63
N ARG A 10 -56.20 -4.66 -15.69
CA ARG A 10 -54.78 -4.94 -15.92
C ARG A 10 -54.04 -3.69 -16.36
N ALA A 11 -54.63 -2.91 -17.26
CA ALA A 11 -54.10 -1.62 -17.69
C ALA A 11 -54.07 -0.58 -16.56
N GLU A 12 -55.03 -0.63 -15.64
CA GLU A 12 -55.02 0.20 -14.43
C GLU A 12 -53.93 -0.22 -13.45
N PHE A 13 -53.78 -1.53 -13.21
CA PHE A 13 -52.71 -2.07 -12.38
C PHE A 13 -51.31 -1.78 -12.95
N ASP A 14 -51.10 -1.91 -14.26
CA ASP A 14 -49.83 -1.62 -14.91
C ASP A 14 -49.46 -0.14 -14.81
N ARG A 15 -50.43 0.77 -14.96
CA ARG A 15 -50.23 2.21 -14.75
C ARG A 15 -49.89 2.52 -13.29
N PHE A 16 -50.59 1.89 -12.36
CA PHE A 16 -50.28 2.00 -10.93
C PHE A 16 -48.86 1.49 -10.62
N ALA A 17 -48.49 0.32 -11.13
CA ALA A 17 -47.17 -0.28 -10.93
C ALA A 17 -46.04 0.60 -11.50
N LYS A 18 -46.18 1.11 -12.73
CA LYS A 18 -45.20 2.02 -13.34
C LYS A 18 -45.05 3.31 -12.53
N THR A 19 -46.17 3.92 -12.14
CA THR A 19 -46.17 5.14 -11.31
C THR A 19 -45.55 4.88 -9.93
N PHE A 20 -45.79 3.70 -9.36
CA PHE A 20 -45.21 3.29 -8.09
C PHE A 20 -43.68 3.11 -8.19
N ILE A 21 -43.19 2.50 -9.27
CA ILE A 21 -41.75 2.35 -9.54
C ILE A 21 -41.08 3.73 -9.71
N GLU A 22 -41.70 4.64 -10.45
CA GLU A 22 -41.17 6.01 -10.60
C GLU A 22 -41.13 6.77 -9.27
N ARG A 23 -42.17 6.62 -8.45
CA ARG A 23 -42.22 7.20 -7.10
C ARG A 23 -41.17 6.58 -6.16
N LEU A 24 -40.90 5.28 -6.25
CA LEU A 24 -39.83 4.63 -5.50
C LEU A 24 -38.46 5.20 -5.86
N ARG A 25 -38.20 5.45 -7.15
CA ARG A 25 -36.92 5.97 -7.65
C ARG A 25 -36.68 7.44 -7.26
N THR A 26 -37.73 8.25 -7.21
CA THR A 26 -37.60 9.72 -7.06
C THR A 26 -37.92 10.25 -5.65
N SER A 27 -38.64 9.48 -4.83
CA SER A 27 -39.09 9.96 -3.53
C SER A 27 -38.03 9.79 -2.44
N LYS A 28 -37.61 10.93 -1.87
CA LYS A 28 -36.77 10.98 -0.67
C LYS A 28 -37.41 10.29 0.53
N GLN A 29 -38.75 10.22 0.62
CA GLN A 29 -39.44 9.56 1.73
C GLN A 29 -39.30 8.04 1.67
N TYR A 30 -39.43 7.44 0.47
CA TYR A 30 -39.22 6.00 0.29
C TYR A 30 -37.76 5.62 0.50
N ALA A 31 -36.81 6.44 0.02
CA ALA A 31 -35.39 6.25 0.30
C ALA A 31 -35.08 6.26 1.80
N ARG A 32 -35.64 7.22 2.57
CA ARG A 32 -35.47 7.28 4.03
C ARG A 32 -36.05 6.06 4.74
N ARG A 33 -37.23 5.57 4.32
CA ARG A 33 -37.83 4.35 4.87
C ARG A 33 -36.98 3.11 4.56
N ALA A 34 -36.48 2.99 3.33
CA ALA A 34 -35.59 1.90 2.95
C ALA A 34 -34.28 1.93 3.76
N GLU A 35 -33.69 3.10 3.94
CA GLU A 35 -32.49 3.28 4.77
C GLU A 35 -32.74 2.99 6.25
N GLN A 36 -33.93 3.31 6.76
CA GLN A 36 -34.32 2.93 8.11
C GLN A 36 -34.48 1.42 8.25
N LEU A 37 -35.22 0.79 7.32
CA LEU A 37 -35.41 -0.66 7.32
C LEU A 37 -34.08 -1.42 7.20
N LYS A 38 -33.16 -0.94 6.34
CA LYS A 38 -31.80 -1.47 6.20
C LYS A 38 -31.04 -1.37 7.52
N ARG A 39 -31.07 -0.20 8.17
CA ARG A 39 -30.39 0.01 9.46
C ARG A 39 -30.97 -0.86 10.56
N ASP A 40 -32.28 -0.97 10.64
CA ASP A 40 -32.96 -1.81 11.62
C ASP A 40 -32.65 -3.29 11.40
N PHE A 41 -32.55 -3.73 10.14
CA PHE A 41 -32.13 -5.08 9.80
C PHE A 41 -30.66 -5.35 10.17
N LEU A 42 -29.75 -4.42 9.86
CA LEU A 42 -28.33 -4.52 10.19
C LEU A 42 -28.02 -4.34 11.69
N ALA A 43 -28.90 -3.67 12.43
CA ALA A 43 -28.77 -3.47 13.87
C ALA A 43 -29.07 -4.75 14.67
N ARG A 44 -29.75 -5.73 14.05
CA ARG A 44 -30.08 -7.01 14.68
C ARG A 44 -28.80 -7.75 15.09
N PRO A 45 -28.66 -8.16 16.36
CA PRO A 45 -27.47 -8.86 16.84
C PRO A 45 -27.23 -10.17 16.09
N GLU A 46 -28.29 -10.86 15.66
CA GLU A 46 -28.22 -12.10 14.87
C GLU A 46 -27.53 -11.87 13.52
N MET A 47 -27.70 -10.69 12.92
CA MET A 47 -27.10 -10.36 11.63
C MET A 47 -25.62 -10.04 11.73
N LYS A 48 -25.22 -9.42 12.85
CA LYS A 48 -23.80 -9.24 13.17
C LYS A 48 -23.12 -10.56 13.48
N ALA A 49 -23.78 -11.44 14.23
CA ALA A 49 -23.28 -12.77 14.53
C ALA A 49 -23.10 -13.60 13.25
N LEU A 50 -24.13 -13.67 12.40
CA LEU A 50 -24.06 -14.37 11.12
C LEU A 50 -22.95 -13.81 10.22
N ALA A 51 -22.83 -12.49 10.11
CA ALA A 51 -21.76 -11.87 9.33
C ALA A 51 -20.37 -12.21 9.90
N GLY A 52 -20.24 -12.27 11.22
CA GLY A 52 -19.02 -12.71 11.92
C GLY A 52 -18.68 -14.16 11.63
N ASP A 53 -19.65 -15.07 11.71
CA ASP A 53 -19.46 -16.49 11.44
C ASP A 53 -19.10 -16.76 9.98
N MET A 54 -19.76 -16.07 9.05
CA MET A 54 -19.43 -16.11 7.63
C MET A 54 -18.01 -15.58 7.36
N TRP A 55 -17.62 -14.52 8.06
CA TRP A 55 -16.29 -13.94 7.94
C TRP A 55 -15.21 -14.88 8.47
N GLU A 56 -15.43 -15.49 9.63
CA GLU A 56 -14.50 -16.43 10.22
C GLU A 56 -14.38 -17.70 9.36
N SER A 57 -15.49 -18.22 8.84
CA SER A 57 -15.49 -19.35 7.91
C SER A 57 -14.73 -19.03 6.62
N LEU A 58 -14.93 -17.86 6.04
CA LEU A 58 -14.17 -17.40 4.87
C LEU A 58 -12.67 -17.29 5.18
N ARG A 59 -12.32 -16.72 6.34
CA ARG A 59 -10.93 -16.58 6.78
C ARG A 59 -10.27 -17.96 6.93
N GLN A 60 -10.96 -18.90 7.56
CA GLN A 60 -10.48 -20.27 7.75
C GLN A 60 -10.32 -21.00 6.43
N PHE A 61 -11.28 -20.86 5.51
CA PHE A 61 -11.19 -21.41 4.17
C PHE A 61 -9.96 -20.87 3.42
N ILE A 62 -9.75 -19.56 3.44
CA ILE A 62 -8.59 -18.94 2.79
C ILE A 62 -7.27 -19.39 3.43
N GLU A 63 -7.20 -19.45 4.76
CA GLU A 63 -5.99 -19.89 5.48
C GLU A 63 -5.64 -21.35 5.21
N GLN A 64 -6.66 -22.22 5.15
CA GLN A 64 -6.50 -23.63 4.81
C GLN A 64 -6.08 -23.81 3.36
N ASP A 65 -6.76 -23.13 2.44
CA ASP A 65 -6.45 -23.21 1.01
C ASP A 65 -5.06 -22.66 0.71
N ALA A 66 -4.63 -21.57 1.38
CA ALA A 66 -3.30 -21.00 1.19
C ALA A 66 -2.16 -21.93 1.65
N ARG A 67 -2.42 -22.77 2.67
CA ARG A 67 -1.48 -23.78 3.17
C ARG A 67 -1.54 -25.10 2.41
N ALA A 68 -2.61 -25.36 1.67
CA ALA A 68 -2.76 -26.57 0.88
C ALA A 68 -1.74 -26.59 -0.28
N GLU A 69 -1.15 -27.76 -0.53
CA GLU A 69 -0.28 -27.97 -1.70
C GLU A 69 -1.04 -27.73 -3.01
N ASN A 70 -2.33 -28.10 -3.05
CA ASN A 70 -3.27 -27.86 -4.15
C ASN A 70 -4.29 -26.76 -3.80
N SER A 71 -3.80 -25.53 -3.63
CA SER A 71 -4.63 -24.34 -3.37
C SER A 71 -5.54 -24.03 -4.57
N LEU A 72 -6.86 -24.11 -4.38
CA LEU A 72 -7.88 -23.75 -5.37
C LEU A 72 -7.87 -22.24 -5.64
N ILE A 73 -7.66 -21.41 -4.61
CA ILE A 73 -7.57 -19.96 -4.76
C ILE A 73 -6.35 -19.61 -5.62
N ARG A 74 -5.20 -20.24 -5.37
CA ARG A 74 -4.00 -20.05 -6.17
C ARG A 74 -4.21 -20.48 -7.61
N ALA A 75 -4.80 -21.64 -7.84
CA ALA A 75 -5.09 -22.13 -9.19
C ALA A 75 -6.06 -21.19 -9.94
N HIS A 76 -7.10 -20.70 -9.27
CA HIS A 76 -8.07 -19.80 -9.86
C HIS A 76 -7.47 -18.41 -10.17
N LEU A 77 -6.72 -17.84 -9.22
CA LEU A 77 -5.99 -16.58 -9.44
C LEU A 77 -4.96 -16.72 -10.55
N ALA A 78 -4.19 -17.80 -10.57
CA ALA A 78 -3.22 -18.06 -11.63
C ALA A 78 -3.91 -18.12 -13.00
N ASN A 79 -5.02 -18.86 -13.12
CA ASN A 79 -5.79 -18.92 -14.36
C ASN A 79 -6.36 -17.56 -14.75
N MET A 80 -6.90 -16.79 -13.81
CA MET A 80 -7.35 -15.42 -14.06
C MET A 80 -6.21 -14.54 -14.57
N PHE A 81 -5.03 -14.59 -13.94
CA PHE A 81 -3.87 -13.80 -14.38
C PHE A 81 -3.38 -14.22 -15.76
N VAL A 82 -3.40 -15.52 -16.07
CA VAL A 82 -3.07 -16.04 -17.40
C VAL A 82 -4.07 -15.54 -18.43
N GLU A 83 -5.36 -15.58 -18.13
CA GLU A 83 -6.44 -15.08 -19.00
C GLU A 83 -6.29 -13.59 -19.27
N VAL A 84 -6.08 -12.80 -18.21
CA VAL A 84 -5.81 -11.35 -18.31
C VAL A 84 -4.56 -11.11 -19.15
N GLY A 85 -3.46 -11.79 -18.86
CA GLY A 85 -2.21 -11.68 -19.63
C GLY A 85 -2.41 -12.01 -21.11
N ARG A 86 -3.21 -13.03 -21.42
CA ARG A 86 -3.57 -13.41 -22.79
C ARG A 86 -4.38 -12.31 -23.48
N HIS A 87 -5.37 -11.74 -22.81
CA HIS A 87 -6.16 -10.62 -23.33
C HIS A 87 -5.30 -9.39 -23.59
N LEU A 88 -4.42 -9.02 -22.65
CA LEU A 88 -3.48 -7.92 -22.82
C LEU A 88 -2.51 -8.17 -23.95
N ALA A 89 -1.98 -9.39 -24.12
CA ALA A 89 -1.10 -9.73 -25.22
C ALA A 89 -1.82 -9.62 -26.58
N SER A 90 -3.09 -10.01 -26.63
CA SER A 90 -3.86 -10.08 -27.87
C SER A 90 -4.39 -8.74 -28.39
N ASP A 91 -4.74 -7.78 -27.53
CA ASP A 91 -5.38 -6.52 -27.96
C ASP A 91 -4.54 -5.28 -27.59
N ALA A 92 -4.07 -4.59 -28.62
CA ALA A 92 -3.29 -3.36 -28.48
C ALA A 92 -4.07 -2.18 -27.87
N ARG A 93 -5.40 -2.13 -28.06
CA ARG A 93 -6.25 -1.07 -27.50
C ARG A 93 -6.44 -1.28 -26.00
N ILE A 94 -6.69 -2.51 -25.56
CA ILE A 94 -6.79 -2.85 -24.12
C ILE A 94 -5.50 -2.49 -23.39
N ARG A 95 -4.32 -2.75 -24.00
CA ARG A 95 -3.03 -2.33 -23.41
C ARG A 95 -2.92 -0.82 -23.26
N ALA A 96 -3.32 -0.06 -24.28
CA ALA A 96 -3.26 1.40 -24.25
C ALA A 96 -4.18 1.97 -23.16
N ASP A 97 -5.41 1.47 -23.06
CA ASP A 97 -6.39 1.89 -22.06
C ASP A 97 -5.94 1.55 -20.64
N MET A 98 -5.40 0.35 -20.41
CA MET A 98 -4.84 -0.02 -19.11
C MET A 98 -3.63 0.81 -18.72
N ASN A 99 -2.70 1.07 -19.67
CA ASN A 99 -1.54 1.89 -19.39
C ASN A 99 -1.95 3.31 -19.00
N GLN A 100 -2.91 3.89 -19.72
CA GLN A 100 -3.46 5.20 -19.38
C GLN A 100 -4.12 5.21 -18.00
N GLY A 101 -4.90 4.17 -17.68
CA GLY A 101 -5.52 4.00 -16.36
C GLY A 101 -4.49 3.89 -15.24
N PHE A 102 -3.41 3.12 -15.44
CA PHE A 102 -2.31 3.00 -14.48
C PHE A 102 -1.59 4.31 -14.27
N VAL A 103 -1.30 5.06 -15.34
CA VAL A 103 -0.65 6.38 -15.23
C VAL A 103 -1.52 7.31 -14.40
N VAL A 104 -2.82 7.40 -14.68
CA VAL A 104 -3.75 8.26 -13.91
C VAL A 104 -3.82 7.84 -12.45
N ALA A 105 -4.02 6.55 -12.18
CA ALA A 105 -4.12 6.04 -10.81
C ALA A 105 -2.82 6.27 -10.01
N LEU A 106 -1.67 6.03 -10.64
CA LEU A 106 -0.36 6.21 -10.01
C LEU A 106 -0.06 7.70 -9.78
N SER A 107 -0.40 8.57 -10.74
CA SER A 107 -0.25 10.02 -10.58
C SER A 107 -1.11 10.54 -9.43
N SER A 108 -2.39 10.14 -9.35
CA SER A 108 -3.27 10.52 -8.23
C SER A 108 -2.79 9.95 -6.89
N PHE A 109 -2.26 8.73 -6.87
CA PHE A 109 -1.66 8.15 -5.67
C PHE A 109 -0.44 8.95 -5.21
N VAL A 110 0.49 9.25 -6.11
CA VAL A 110 1.69 10.04 -5.81
C VAL A 110 1.33 11.44 -5.32
N GLU A 111 0.34 12.08 -5.94
CA GLU A 111 -0.16 13.39 -5.51
C GLU A 111 -0.77 13.34 -4.11
N SER A 112 -1.57 12.31 -3.81
CA SER A 112 -2.16 12.10 -2.48
C SER A 112 -1.11 11.80 -1.40
N GLN A 113 -0.01 11.13 -1.77
CA GLN A 113 1.06 10.73 -0.86
C GLN A 113 2.17 11.78 -0.71
N LYS A 114 2.16 12.84 -1.52
CA LYS A 114 3.16 13.92 -1.47
C LYS A 114 3.23 14.61 -0.09
N SER A 115 2.15 14.56 0.69
CA SER A 115 2.12 15.01 2.09
C SER A 115 2.59 13.94 3.10
N GLY A 116 2.44 12.66 2.76
CA GLY A 116 2.77 11.51 3.60
C GLY A 116 4.27 11.19 3.65
N VAL A 117 4.99 11.34 2.53
CA VAL A 117 6.44 11.05 2.47
C VAL A 117 7.25 11.98 3.37
N SER A 118 6.97 13.29 3.33
CA SER A 118 7.65 14.26 4.20
C SER A 118 7.35 14.00 5.67
N LYS A 119 6.11 13.59 6.00
CA LYS A 119 5.72 13.23 7.36
C LYS A 119 6.37 11.93 7.83
N PHE A 120 6.47 10.93 6.97
CA PHE A 120 7.15 9.67 7.25
C PHE A 120 8.67 9.85 7.45
N ILE A 121 9.31 10.67 6.62
CA ILE A 121 10.73 11.02 6.79
C ILE A 121 10.93 11.78 8.10
N ALA A 122 10.08 12.77 8.39
CA ALA A 122 10.15 13.53 9.65
C ALA A 122 9.95 12.63 10.87
N ASP A 123 8.98 11.72 10.83
CA ASP A 123 8.72 10.77 11.91
C ASP A 123 9.87 9.76 12.08
N GLN A 124 10.53 9.32 11.00
CA GLN A 124 11.71 8.44 11.10
C GLN A 124 12.95 9.17 11.62
N VAL A 125 13.23 10.38 11.13
CA VAL A 125 14.35 11.20 11.60
C VAL A 125 14.17 11.54 13.09
N LYS A 126 12.93 11.82 13.52
CA LYS A 126 12.61 12.09 14.93
C LYS A 126 12.73 10.85 15.83
N ARG A 127 12.64 9.64 15.25
CA ARG A 127 12.84 8.37 15.96
C ARG A 127 14.31 7.94 16.04
N TRP A 128 15.21 8.59 15.31
CA TRP A 128 16.63 8.37 15.48
C TRP A 128 17.10 9.01 16.79
N ASP A 129 17.55 8.17 17.73
CA ASP A 129 18.11 8.62 19.00
C ASP A 129 19.42 9.39 18.73
N LEU A 130 19.34 10.72 18.81
CA LEU A 130 20.46 11.65 18.65
C LEU A 130 21.65 11.26 19.57
N GLY A 131 21.39 10.57 20.69
CA GLY A 131 22.42 10.07 21.60
C GLY A 131 23.22 8.88 21.05
N GLN A 132 22.65 8.05 20.18
CA GLN A 132 23.36 6.97 19.49
C GLN A 132 24.17 7.49 18.30
N LEU A 133 23.60 8.42 17.52
CA LEU A 133 24.28 9.07 16.40
C LEU A 133 25.51 9.87 16.87
N THR A 134 25.36 10.65 17.94
CA THR A 134 26.49 11.40 18.53
C THR A 134 27.59 10.46 19.00
N ARG A 135 27.26 9.36 19.68
CA ARG A 135 28.26 8.36 20.11
C ARG A 135 28.95 7.66 18.95
N LEU A 136 28.23 7.32 17.88
CA LEU A 136 28.81 6.71 16.67
C LEU A 136 29.74 7.69 15.94
N ILE A 137 29.37 8.97 15.88
CA ILE A 137 30.17 10.03 15.28
C ILE A 137 31.41 10.30 16.14
N GLU A 138 31.28 10.42 17.46
CA GLU A 138 32.38 10.66 18.39
C GLU A 138 33.39 9.50 18.42
N MET A 139 32.89 8.26 18.39
CA MET A 139 33.72 7.05 18.37
C MET A 139 34.50 6.89 17.05
N ASN A 140 33.94 7.33 15.92
CA ASN A 140 34.60 7.23 14.62
C ASN A 140 35.49 8.45 14.30
N ILE A 141 35.13 9.67 14.70
CA ILE A 141 35.93 10.89 14.44
C ILE A 141 37.18 10.96 15.33
N GLY A 142 37.12 10.43 16.57
CA GLY A 142 38.26 10.46 17.49
C GLY A 142 39.50 9.72 16.97
N LYS A 143 39.31 8.68 16.13
CA LYS A 143 40.41 7.87 15.59
C LYS A 143 41.14 8.57 14.43
N ASP A 144 40.40 9.21 13.52
CA ASP A 144 40.99 9.88 12.35
C ASP A 144 41.86 11.09 12.73
N LEU A 145 41.44 11.87 13.72
CA LEU A 145 42.22 13.02 14.19
C LEU A 145 43.54 12.59 14.86
N GLN A 146 43.57 11.40 15.47
CA GLN A 146 44.78 10.82 16.05
C GLN A 146 45.74 10.28 14.97
N TYR A 147 45.24 9.77 13.85
CA TYR A 147 46.09 9.30 12.74
C TYR A 147 46.93 10.42 12.12
N ILE A 148 46.37 11.62 11.95
CA ILE A 148 47.13 12.78 11.46
C ILE A 148 48.26 13.13 12.43
N ARG A 149 47.99 13.12 13.74
CA ARG A 149 48.99 13.42 14.77
C ARG A 149 50.08 12.36 14.83
N PHE A 150 49.71 11.09 14.75
CA PHE A 150 50.65 9.97 14.74
C PHE A 150 51.56 10.01 13.50
N ASN A 151 50.99 10.18 12.31
CA ASN A 151 51.75 10.29 11.07
C ASN A 151 52.71 11.48 11.10
N GLY A 152 52.29 12.62 11.67
CA GLY A 152 53.16 13.78 11.85
C GLY A 152 54.37 13.51 12.74
N MET A 153 54.20 12.81 13.87
CA MET A 153 55.29 12.44 14.76
C MET A 153 56.25 11.42 14.12
N VAL A 154 55.71 10.44 13.38
CA VAL A 154 56.53 9.41 12.71
C VAL A 154 57.38 10.02 11.59
N ILE A 155 56.78 10.84 10.72
CA ILE A 155 57.50 11.48 9.62
C ILE A 155 58.54 12.47 10.16
N GLY A 156 58.16 13.29 11.15
CA GLY A 156 59.09 14.23 11.79
C GLY A 156 60.27 13.54 12.48
N GLY A 157 60.01 12.43 13.18
CA GLY A 157 61.06 11.62 13.81
C GLY A 157 62.02 11.00 12.80
N LEU A 158 61.50 10.41 11.72
CA LEU A 158 62.33 9.85 10.65
C LEU A 158 63.15 10.92 9.94
N ALA A 159 62.56 12.07 9.63
CA ALA A 159 63.28 13.20 9.04
C ALA A 159 64.41 13.70 9.95
N GLY A 160 64.15 13.80 11.26
CA GLY A 160 65.17 14.18 12.25
C GLY A 160 66.32 13.18 12.32
N ILE A 161 66.04 11.87 12.31
CA ILE A 161 67.08 10.82 12.28
C ILE A 161 67.91 10.92 11.00
N VAL A 162 67.27 11.11 9.85
CA VAL A 162 67.96 11.24 8.56
C VAL A 162 68.87 12.47 8.55
N LEU A 163 68.37 13.62 9.00
CA LEU A 163 69.15 14.86 9.08
C LEU A 163 70.33 14.73 10.04
N TYR A 164 70.10 14.19 11.24
CA TYR A 164 71.16 13.97 12.24
C TYR A 164 72.24 13.00 11.73
N THR A 165 71.83 11.95 11.03
CA THR A 165 72.78 10.98 10.44
C THR A 165 73.57 11.63 9.31
N ALA A 166 72.90 12.40 8.43
CA ALA A 166 73.56 13.11 7.34
C ALA A 166 74.56 14.15 7.86
N GLU A 167 74.19 14.94 8.87
CA GLU A 167 75.07 15.90 9.53
C GLU A 167 76.29 15.20 10.13
N ARG A 168 76.08 14.10 10.86
CA ARG A 168 77.16 13.34 11.48
C ARG A 168 78.08 12.67 10.45
N LEU A 169 77.55 12.21 9.33
CA LEU A 169 78.36 11.60 8.26
C LEU A 169 79.19 12.65 7.50
N PHE A 170 78.64 13.85 7.30
CA PHE A 170 79.34 14.97 6.65
C PHE A 170 80.37 15.65 7.55
N LEU A 171 80.18 15.68 8.87
CA LEU A 171 81.15 16.25 9.83
C LEU A 171 82.28 15.30 10.21
N VAL A 172 82.15 13.99 9.92
CA VAL A 172 83.17 12.96 10.23
C VAL A 172 84.05 12.64 9.02
N ASN A 173 83.78 13.23 7.85
CA ASN A 173 84.54 13.09 6.62
C ASN A 173 85.24 14.40 6.25
#